data_AF-A0A3A8QTW9-F1
#
_entry.id   AF-A0A3A8QTW9-F1
#
_cell.length_a   1.000
_cell.length_b   1.000
_cell.length_c   1.000
_cell.angle_alpha   90.00
_cell.angle_beta   90.00
_cell.angle_gamma   90.00
#
_symmetry.space_group_name_H-M   'P 1'
#
loop_
_entity.id
_entity.type
_entity.pdbx_description
1 polymer ?
#
loop_
_entity_poly.entity_id
_entity_poly.type
_entity_poly.pdbx_seq_one_letter_code
_entity_poly.pdbx_strand_id
1 'polypeptide(L)'
;MTPRKLCLLIAFAALVTAVGTGVWLAWPGPDLTAQADLADAPARQGLEPPDVVVLSNGIRLSNVPSNCHADTRGSLACEDRCDADTACPADSVCAHHPDFGFLTCQPLHRFCDDAADCTLADTCQPVDTSASGQVLRRCVPQGALQAGDRCTGYSREPEGRCAPGLVCVHEFCGPPCDVHDADACAPGTECAPNPYRVLGACVPSCRDRACPAGERCETDGPGEVPICRPFVGPACLDAEPCAAHQDCLRGFAESTLETEAFECRARCDDKTPCAPGLTCDETSGYCFQPCTRDTDCAAPERCHVLHRRESRRGCGFIAEGLPAFHR
;
A
#
# COMPACT_ATOMS: atom_id res chain seq x y z
N MET A 1 -2.92 1.06 -56.53
CA MET A 1 -3.26 -0.32 -56.14
C MET A 1 -4.44 -0.77 -57.00
N THR A 2 -4.35 -1.90 -57.70
CA THR A 2 -5.42 -2.29 -58.66
C THR A 2 -6.61 -2.89 -57.92
N PRO A 3 -7.85 -2.74 -58.44
CA PRO A 3 -9.06 -3.25 -57.77
C PRO A 3 -9.01 -4.76 -57.51
N ARG A 4 -8.30 -5.52 -58.35
CA ARG A 4 -8.02 -6.96 -58.12
C ARG A 4 -7.20 -7.23 -56.86
N LYS A 5 -6.19 -6.39 -56.57
CA LYS A 5 -5.36 -6.55 -55.36
C LYS A 5 -6.15 -6.21 -54.09
N LEU A 6 -7.08 -5.25 -54.17
CA LEU A 6 -7.94 -4.88 -53.04
C LEU A 6 -8.91 -6.02 -52.69
N CYS A 7 -9.60 -6.60 -53.68
CA CYS A 7 -10.50 -7.74 -53.43
C CYS A 7 -9.78 -8.95 -52.83
N LEU A 8 -8.56 -9.26 -53.28
CA LEU A 8 -7.79 -10.37 -52.73
C LEU A 8 -7.39 -10.14 -51.27
N LEU A 9 -7.06 -8.91 -50.88
CA LEU A 9 -6.73 -8.59 -49.49
C LEU A 9 -7.95 -8.68 -48.56
N ILE A 10 -9.11 -8.22 -49.02
CA ILE A 10 -10.35 -8.33 -48.23
C ILE A 10 -10.73 -9.80 -48.03
N ALA A 11 -10.65 -10.62 -49.08
CA ALA A 11 -10.94 -12.05 -48.98
C ALA A 11 -9.95 -12.78 -48.04
N PHE A 12 -8.67 -12.42 -48.09
CA PHE A 12 -7.66 -12.99 -47.21
C PHE A 12 -7.86 -12.60 -45.74
N ALA A 13 -8.16 -11.33 -45.48
CA ALA A 13 -8.45 -10.85 -44.12
C ALA A 13 -9.68 -11.55 -43.52
N ALA A 14 -10.76 -11.71 -44.30
CA ALA A 14 -11.96 -12.41 -43.86
C ALA A 14 -11.70 -13.89 -43.51
N LEU A 15 -10.85 -14.57 -44.30
CA LEU A 15 -10.47 -15.96 -44.05
C LEU A 15 -9.67 -16.11 -42.75
N VAL A 16 -8.72 -15.22 -42.49
CA VAL A 16 -7.91 -15.24 -41.26
C VAL A 16 -8.77 -15.02 -40.01
N THR A 17 -9.73 -14.10 -40.06
CA THR A 17 -10.66 -13.88 -38.93
C THR A 17 -11.59 -15.07 -38.67
N ALA A 18 -12.04 -15.77 -39.72
CA ALA A 18 -12.89 -16.95 -39.58
C ALA A 18 -12.14 -18.14 -38.97
N VAL A 19 -10.89 -18.35 -39.36
CA VAL A 19 -10.06 -19.43 -38.79
C VAL A 19 -9.66 -19.12 -37.34
N GLY A 20 -9.30 -17.87 -37.03
CA GLY A 20 -8.94 -17.45 -35.67
C GLY A 20 -10.08 -17.64 -34.67
N THR A 21 -11.32 -17.31 -35.06
CA THR A 21 -12.51 -17.49 -34.21
C THR A 21 -12.87 -18.95 -34.01
N GLY A 22 -12.72 -19.80 -35.03
CA GLY A 22 -12.93 -21.24 -34.91
C GLY A 22 -11.95 -21.93 -33.94
N VAL A 23 -10.66 -21.55 -33.98
CA VAL A 23 -9.64 -22.09 -33.07
C VAL A 23 -9.88 -21.62 -31.63
N TRP A 24 -10.33 -20.38 -31.43
CA TRP A 24 -10.61 -19.86 -30.09
C TRP A 24 -11.83 -20.53 -29.44
N LEU A 25 -12.86 -20.87 -30.23
CA LEU A 25 -14.04 -21.58 -29.73
C LEU A 25 -13.82 -23.09 -29.53
N ALA A 26 -12.84 -23.68 -30.21
CA ALA A 26 -12.51 -25.10 -30.09
C ALA A 26 -11.47 -25.39 -28.99
N TRP A 27 -10.87 -24.36 -28.37
CA TRP A 27 -9.95 -24.55 -27.26
C TRP A 27 -10.76 -24.97 -26.03
N PRO A 28 -10.54 -26.19 -25.47
CA PRO A 28 -11.17 -26.58 -24.23
C PRO A 28 -10.76 -25.58 -23.16
N GLY A 29 -11.74 -24.85 -22.63
CA GLY A 29 -11.51 -23.89 -21.56
C GLY A 29 -10.81 -24.57 -20.37
N PRO A 30 -10.00 -23.83 -19.60
CA PRO A 30 -9.37 -24.38 -18.41
C PRO A 30 -10.44 -24.99 -17.51
N ASP A 31 -10.20 -26.23 -17.08
CA ASP A 31 -11.11 -26.99 -16.25
C ASP A 31 -11.17 -26.36 -14.84
N LEU A 32 -12.15 -25.48 -14.63
CA LEU A 32 -12.33 -24.72 -13.39
C LEU A 32 -12.89 -25.58 -12.24
N THR A 33 -13.14 -26.88 -12.47
CA THR A 33 -13.63 -27.79 -11.44
C THR A 33 -12.54 -28.25 -10.46
N ALA A 34 -11.26 -28.02 -10.77
CA ALA A 34 -10.14 -28.40 -9.90
C ALA A 34 -9.86 -27.43 -8.74
N GLN A 35 -10.64 -26.36 -8.55
CA GLN A 35 -10.40 -25.35 -7.49
C GLN A 35 -11.28 -25.49 -6.24
N ALA A 36 -12.13 -26.53 -6.14
CA ALA A 36 -13.07 -26.65 -5.03
C ALA A 36 -12.55 -27.45 -3.80
N ASP A 37 -11.43 -28.17 -3.90
CA ASP A 37 -10.89 -28.99 -2.79
C ASP A 37 -9.68 -28.34 -2.10
N LEU A 38 -9.86 -27.12 -1.58
CA LEU A 38 -8.86 -26.38 -0.80
C LEU A 38 -9.26 -26.22 0.68
N ALA A 39 -10.08 -27.12 1.19
CA ALA A 39 -10.26 -27.30 2.62
C ALA A 39 -9.41 -28.50 3.09
N ASP A 40 -8.51 -28.25 4.04
CA ASP A 40 -7.78 -29.23 4.85
C ASP A 40 -6.71 -30.10 4.16
N ALA A 41 -5.80 -29.48 3.41
CA ALA A 41 -4.48 -30.08 3.19
C ALA A 41 -3.58 -29.78 4.41
N PRO A 42 -3.05 -30.80 5.13
CA PRO A 42 -2.07 -30.57 6.19
C PRO A 42 -0.84 -29.87 5.60
N ALA A 43 -0.34 -28.85 6.32
CA ALA A 43 0.81 -28.04 5.94
C ALA A 43 1.92 -28.90 5.34
N ARG A 44 2.02 -28.89 4.00
CA ARG A 44 3.18 -29.43 3.31
C ARG A 44 4.35 -28.57 3.77
N GLN A 45 5.25 -29.17 4.55
CA GLN A 45 6.62 -28.73 4.73
C GLN A 45 7.32 -28.79 3.36
N GLY A 46 6.93 -27.91 2.44
CA GLY A 46 7.76 -27.59 1.30
C GLY A 46 9.01 -26.94 1.85
N LEU A 47 10.19 -27.41 1.44
CA LEU A 47 11.44 -26.71 1.71
C LEU A 47 11.25 -25.25 1.32
N GLU A 48 11.12 -24.38 2.32
CA GLU A 48 11.07 -22.95 2.11
C GLU A 48 12.40 -22.53 1.46
N PRO A 49 12.40 -21.62 0.47
CA PRO A 49 13.63 -21.15 -0.11
C PRO A 49 14.54 -20.62 1.02
N PRO A 50 15.85 -20.90 0.99
CA PRO A 50 16.77 -20.58 2.08
C PRO A 50 16.86 -19.08 2.42
N ASP A 51 16.28 -18.21 1.58
CA ASP A 51 16.37 -16.74 1.68
C ASP A 51 15.06 -16.08 2.15
N VAL A 52 14.11 -16.86 2.68
CA VAL A 52 12.84 -16.33 3.24
C VAL A 52 12.85 -16.41 4.76
N VAL A 53 12.68 -15.27 5.42
CA VAL A 53 12.50 -15.19 6.88
C VAL A 53 11.03 -14.91 7.17
N VAL A 54 10.43 -15.71 8.06
CA VAL A 54 9.04 -15.52 8.50
C VAL A 54 9.05 -14.89 9.89
N LEU A 55 8.45 -13.72 10.00
CA LEU A 55 8.30 -12.99 11.26
C LEU A 55 7.22 -13.63 12.14
N SER A 56 7.23 -13.34 13.45
CA SER A 56 6.27 -13.91 14.40
C SER A 56 4.80 -13.53 14.11
N ASN A 57 4.57 -12.44 13.37
CA ASN A 57 3.25 -12.02 12.88
C ASN A 57 2.85 -12.66 11.53
N GLY A 58 3.66 -13.59 11.00
CA GLY A 58 3.40 -14.29 9.74
C GLY A 58 3.85 -13.56 8.48
N ILE A 59 4.43 -12.36 8.60
CA ILE A 59 5.00 -11.62 7.47
C ILE A 59 6.22 -12.38 6.92
N ARG A 60 6.26 -12.54 5.59
CA ARG A 60 7.35 -13.22 4.87
C ARG A 60 8.25 -12.17 4.24
N LEU A 61 9.51 -12.16 4.65
CA LEU A 61 10.55 -11.27 4.12
C LEU A 61 11.50 -12.05 3.22
N SER A 62 11.90 -11.44 2.10
CA SER A 62 12.89 -11.99 1.16
C SER A 62 14.11 -11.09 1.10
N ASN A 63 15.23 -11.60 0.60
CA ASN A 63 16.52 -10.90 0.53
C ASN A 63 17.04 -10.42 1.89
N VAL A 64 16.73 -11.16 2.96
CA VAL A 64 17.19 -10.85 4.31
C VAL A 64 18.67 -11.26 4.44
N PRO A 65 19.56 -10.36 4.90
CA PRO A 65 20.96 -10.71 5.15
C PRO A 65 21.08 -11.87 6.12
N SER A 66 22.07 -12.74 5.91
CA SER A 66 22.27 -13.95 6.73
C SER A 66 22.60 -13.69 8.21
N ASN A 67 22.95 -12.46 8.57
CA ASN A 67 23.19 -12.00 9.95
C ASN A 67 21.93 -11.43 10.62
N CYS A 68 20.79 -11.44 9.92
CA CYS A 68 19.51 -10.99 10.44
C CYS A 68 18.60 -12.20 10.68
N HIS A 69 17.86 -12.19 11.78
CA HIS A 69 16.92 -13.22 12.15
C HIS A 69 15.63 -12.61 12.68
N ALA A 70 14.52 -13.33 12.56
CA ALA A 70 13.25 -12.90 13.14
C ALA A 70 13.35 -12.85 14.67
N ASP A 71 12.94 -11.73 15.25
CA ASP A 71 12.82 -11.57 16.69
C ASP A 71 11.41 -11.94 17.19
N THR A 72 11.20 -11.91 18.50
CA THR A 72 9.89 -12.22 19.09
C THR A 72 8.84 -11.11 18.88
N ARG A 73 9.25 -9.91 18.47
CA ARG A 73 8.39 -8.73 18.32
C ARG A 73 7.86 -8.57 16.90
N GLY A 74 8.12 -9.53 16.01
CA GLY A 74 7.64 -9.47 14.62
C GLY A 74 8.49 -8.51 13.79
N SER A 75 9.79 -8.45 14.10
CA SER A 75 10.80 -7.61 13.49
C SER A 75 12.05 -8.46 13.19
N LEU A 76 13.04 -7.88 12.51
CA LEU A 76 14.35 -8.51 12.33
C LEU A 76 15.34 -7.93 13.36
N ALA A 77 16.07 -8.82 14.02
CA ALA A 77 17.27 -8.46 14.77
C ALA A 77 18.50 -8.82 13.92
N CYS A 78 19.39 -7.86 13.70
CA CYS A 78 20.58 -8.03 12.89
C CYS A 78 21.85 -7.85 13.73
N GLU A 79 22.82 -8.73 13.54
CA GLU A 79 24.14 -8.60 14.17
C GLU A 79 25.07 -7.72 13.32
N ASP A 80 25.84 -6.86 13.98
CA ASP A 80 26.86 -6.04 13.34
C ASP A 80 27.98 -6.89 12.74
N ARG A 81 28.48 -6.46 11.58
CA ARG A 81 29.58 -7.11 10.85
C ARG A 81 30.93 -6.42 11.03
N CYS A 82 30.93 -5.24 11.63
CA CYS A 82 32.10 -4.48 12.00
C CYS A 82 31.76 -3.61 13.22
N ASP A 83 32.77 -3.27 14.02
CA ASP A 83 32.66 -2.46 15.23
C ASP A 83 33.56 -1.21 15.18
N ALA A 84 34.42 -1.10 14.17
CA ALA A 84 35.33 0.01 13.95
C ALA A 84 35.70 0.14 12.47
N ASP A 85 36.05 1.34 12.02
CA ASP A 85 36.49 1.58 10.64
C ASP A 85 37.76 0.79 10.29
N THR A 86 38.64 0.54 11.27
CA THR A 86 39.87 -0.26 11.08
C THR A 86 39.60 -1.76 10.93
N ALA A 87 38.39 -2.24 11.23
CA ALA A 87 37.98 -3.61 10.97
C ALA A 87 37.62 -3.84 9.49
N CYS A 88 37.46 -2.76 8.71
CA CYS A 88 37.11 -2.81 7.31
C CYS A 88 38.33 -2.88 6.38
N PRO A 89 38.17 -3.43 5.16
CA PRO A 89 39.19 -3.34 4.12
C PRO A 89 39.58 -1.89 3.81
N ALA A 90 40.73 -1.70 3.16
CA ALA A 90 41.11 -0.39 2.63
C ALA A 90 39.99 0.22 1.76
N ASP A 91 39.89 1.55 1.77
CA ASP A 91 38.86 2.33 1.06
C ASP A 91 37.40 2.03 1.46
N SER A 92 37.19 1.52 2.68
CA SER A 92 35.87 1.27 3.26
C SER A 92 35.77 1.79 4.70
N VAL A 93 34.54 2.01 5.16
CA VAL A 93 34.23 2.47 6.52
C VAL A 93 33.18 1.56 7.13
N CYS A 94 33.15 1.45 8.45
CA CYS A 94 32.11 0.74 9.16
C CYS A 94 30.91 1.68 9.37
N ALA A 95 29.81 1.44 8.65
CA ALA A 95 28.64 2.31 8.61
C ALA A 95 27.35 1.49 8.65
N HIS A 96 26.23 2.10 9.03
CA HIS A 96 24.96 1.42 9.12
C HIS A 96 24.44 1.04 7.72
N HIS A 97 23.87 -0.17 7.63
CA HIS A 97 23.15 -0.59 6.44
C HIS A 97 21.86 0.24 6.29
N PRO A 98 21.59 0.89 5.15
CA PRO A 98 20.47 1.82 5.01
C PRO A 98 19.10 1.21 5.32
N ASP A 99 18.90 -0.07 4.98
CA ASP A 99 17.61 -0.73 5.18
C ASP A 99 17.47 -1.51 6.50
N PHE A 100 18.59 -1.93 7.08
CA PHE A 100 18.63 -2.90 8.18
C PHE A 100 19.34 -2.39 9.43
N GLY A 101 19.89 -1.18 9.42
CA GLY A 101 20.48 -0.54 10.59
C GLY A 101 21.75 -1.17 11.15
N PHE A 102 22.13 -2.42 10.83
CA PHE A 102 23.38 -3.02 11.35
C PHE A 102 24.63 -2.41 10.70
N LEU A 103 25.71 -2.34 11.47
CA LEU A 103 27.02 -1.88 11.01
C LEU A 103 27.65 -2.89 10.04
N THR A 104 28.11 -2.39 8.90
CA THR A 104 28.81 -3.18 7.89
C THR A 104 29.81 -2.34 7.12
N CYS A 105 30.83 -2.98 6.56
CA CYS A 105 31.82 -2.28 5.76
C CYS A 105 31.21 -1.78 4.45
N GLN A 106 31.14 -0.46 4.29
CA GLN A 106 30.65 0.24 3.11
C GLN A 106 31.83 0.92 2.39
N PRO A 107 31.89 0.82 1.05
CA PRO A 107 32.95 1.50 0.30
C PRO A 107 32.85 3.03 0.41
N LEU A 108 34.00 3.71 0.55
CA LEU A 108 34.06 5.17 0.66
C LEU A 108 33.46 5.89 -0.54
N HIS A 109 33.59 5.34 -1.74
CA HIS A 109 33.05 5.95 -2.98
C HIS A 109 31.52 6.02 -3.05
N ARG A 110 30.79 5.40 -2.11
CA ARG A 110 29.32 5.56 -1.98
C ARG A 110 28.93 6.83 -1.24
N PHE A 111 29.90 7.51 -0.64
CA PHE A 111 29.72 8.74 0.10
C PHE A 111 30.24 9.92 -0.73
N CYS A 112 29.70 11.10 -0.47
CA CYS A 112 30.14 12.36 -1.06
C CYS A 112 30.85 13.20 0.02
N ASP A 113 31.80 14.01 -0.40
CA ASP A 113 32.42 15.00 0.48
C ASP A 113 31.68 16.35 0.36
N ASP A 114 31.29 16.71 -0.87
CA ASP A 114 30.54 17.93 -1.17
C ASP A 114 29.49 17.76 -2.30
N ALA A 115 28.74 18.84 -2.58
CA ALA A 115 27.66 18.81 -3.55
C ALA A 115 28.12 18.62 -5.01
N ALA A 116 29.39 18.88 -5.34
CA ALA A 116 29.94 18.68 -6.67
C ALA A 116 30.18 17.18 -6.99
N ASP A 117 30.22 16.32 -5.97
CA ASP A 117 30.26 14.86 -6.14
C ASP A 117 28.90 14.29 -6.57
N CYS A 118 27.83 15.10 -6.49
CA CYS A 118 26.45 14.69 -6.74
C CYS A 118 25.93 15.18 -8.10
N THR A 119 24.80 14.61 -8.55
CA THR A 119 24.11 15.12 -9.74
C THR A 119 23.47 16.48 -9.47
N LEU A 120 23.13 17.24 -10.51
CA LEU A 120 22.50 18.56 -10.39
C LEU A 120 21.15 18.55 -9.64
N ALA A 121 20.49 17.39 -9.53
CA ALA A 121 19.22 17.23 -8.81
C ALA A 121 19.39 16.75 -7.36
N ASP A 122 20.63 16.43 -6.96
CA ASP A 122 20.94 15.85 -5.67
C ASP A 122 21.75 16.84 -4.81
N THR A 123 21.79 16.59 -3.51
CA THR A 123 22.61 17.35 -2.57
C THR A 123 23.36 16.38 -1.66
N CYS A 124 24.61 16.73 -1.33
CA CYS A 124 25.42 15.94 -0.42
C CYS A 124 24.99 16.21 1.03
N GLN A 125 24.29 15.25 1.64
CA GLN A 125 23.66 15.43 2.95
C GLN A 125 24.18 14.40 3.95
N PRO A 126 24.33 14.76 5.23
CA PRO A 126 24.67 13.80 6.27
C PRO A 126 23.55 12.77 6.38
N VAL A 127 23.90 11.49 6.28
CA VAL A 127 22.94 10.37 6.38
C VAL A 127 23.30 9.38 7.48
N ASP A 128 24.56 9.38 7.92
CA ASP A 128 25.05 8.39 8.85
C ASP A 128 26.31 8.89 9.57
N THR A 129 26.75 8.16 10.59
CA THR A 129 28.02 8.34 11.27
C THR A 129 28.75 7.00 11.30
N SER A 130 30.01 6.98 10.88
CA SER A 130 30.81 5.75 10.94
C SER A 130 31.05 5.31 12.38
N ALA A 131 31.51 4.08 12.57
CA ALA A 131 31.87 3.56 13.88
C ALA A 131 32.98 4.38 14.58
N SER A 132 33.80 5.13 13.83
CA SER A 132 34.80 6.05 14.40
C SER A 132 34.26 7.46 14.70
N GLY A 133 33.00 7.74 14.41
CA GLY A 133 32.39 9.06 14.59
C GLY A 133 32.51 9.98 13.37
N GLN A 134 33.00 9.50 12.22
CA GLN A 134 33.05 10.29 11.00
C GLN A 134 31.65 10.52 10.46
N VAL A 135 31.25 11.77 10.23
CA VAL A 135 29.98 12.08 9.56
C VAL A 135 30.06 11.64 8.10
N LEU A 136 29.18 10.73 7.71
CA LEU A 136 29.09 10.20 6.36
C LEU A 136 27.94 10.87 5.62
N ARG A 137 28.22 11.31 4.39
CA ARG A 137 27.25 12.01 3.56
C ARG A 137 26.97 11.23 2.29
N ARG A 138 25.74 11.30 1.79
CA ARG A 138 25.35 10.72 0.51
C ARG A 138 24.64 11.75 -0.35
N CYS A 139 24.72 11.55 -1.66
CA CYS A 139 23.90 12.27 -2.61
C CYS A 139 22.46 11.81 -2.44
N VAL A 140 21.63 12.69 -1.89
CA VAL A 140 20.19 12.46 -1.74
C VAL A 140 19.45 13.41 -2.68
N PRO A 141 18.39 12.95 -3.36
CA PRO A 141 17.56 13.86 -4.12
C PRO A 141 16.92 14.90 -3.23
N GLN A 142 16.76 16.12 -3.74
CA GLN A 142 16.03 17.16 -3.03
C GLN A 142 14.53 16.82 -3.01
N GLY A 143 13.99 16.60 -1.82
CA GLY A 143 12.55 16.56 -1.58
C GLY A 143 12.06 17.83 -0.90
N ALA A 144 10.79 18.16 -1.10
CA ALA A 144 10.15 19.34 -0.53
C ALA A 144 9.23 19.04 0.67
N LEU A 145 8.88 17.78 0.89
CA LEU A 145 7.91 17.38 1.91
C LEU A 145 8.52 17.38 3.32
N GLN A 146 7.81 17.97 4.27
CA GLN A 146 8.19 18.10 5.67
C GLN A 146 7.75 16.86 6.48
N ALA A 147 8.21 16.77 7.73
CA ALA A 147 7.78 15.70 8.63
C ALA A 147 6.26 15.77 8.86
N GLY A 148 5.57 14.64 8.68
CA GLY A 148 4.11 14.53 8.73
C GLY A 148 3.41 14.74 7.39
N ASP A 149 4.11 15.22 6.36
CA ASP A 149 3.54 15.33 5.01
C ASP A 149 3.41 13.96 4.35
N ARG A 150 2.43 13.83 3.45
CA ARG A 150 2.23 12.61 2.67
C ARG A 150 3.25 12.51 1.53
N CYS A 151 3.90 11.37 1.42
CA CYS A 151 4.91 11.07 0.41
C CYS A 151 4.56 9.83 -0.40
N THR A 152 5.21 9.69 -1.55
CA THR A 152 5.13 8.46 -2.34
C THR A 152 6.53 7.88 -2.46
N GLY A 153 6.73 6.64 -1.99
CA GLY A 153 8.05 6.00 -1.92
C GLY A 153 8.78 5.87 -3.27
N TYR A 154 8.08 6.09 -4.39
CA TYR A 154 8.59 5.94 -5.74
C TYR A 154 8.64 7.23 -6.56
N SER A 155 8.19 8.38 -6.03
CA SER A 155 8.20 9.62 -6.82
C SER A 155 9.63 9.97 -7.22
N ARG A 156 9.78 10.47 -8.46
CA ARG A 156 11.05 11.01 -8.99
C ARG A 156 11.11 12.53 -8.85
N GLU A 157 9.94 13.12 -8.69
CA GLU A 157 9.71 14.54 -8.57
C GLU A 157 10.01 15.01 -7.13
N PRO A 158 10.61 16.19 -6.94
CA PRO A 158 10.87 16.76 -5.61
C PRO A 158 9.60 16.91 -4.75
N GLU A 159 8.46 17.17 -5.37
CA GLU A 159 7.17 17.42 -4.72
C GLU A 159 6.60 16.15 -4.06
N GLY A 160 6.99 14.96 -4.51
CA GLY A 160 6.54 13.69 -3.92
C GLY A 160 7.53 13.09 -2.92
N ARG A 161 8.62 13.81 -2.61
CA ARG A 161 9.76 13.31 -1.82
C ARG A 161 9.94 14.06 -0.52
N CYS A 162 10.34 13.32 0.50
CA CYS A 162 10.70 13.87 1.80
C CYS A 162 11.96 14.74 1.72
N ALA A 163 11.96 15.82 2.49
CA ALA A 163 13.11 16.68 2.67
C ALA A 163 14.33 15.88 3.18
N PRO A 164 15.56 16.36 2.93
CA PRO A 164 16.76 15.67 3.39
C PRO A 164 16.72 15.31 4.89
N GLY A 165 17.12 14.08 5.21
CA GLY A 165 17.12 13.55 6.58
C GLY A 165 15.78 12.93 7.03
N LEU A 166 14.74 13.00 6.20
CA LEU A 166 13.47 12.32 6.43
C LEU A 166 13.35 11.08 5.54
N VAL A 167 12.61 10.07 6.01
CA VAL A 167 12.34 8.83 5.29
C VAL A 167 10.84 8.72 5.01
N CYS A 168 10.49 8.26 3.82
CA CYS A 168 9.11 8.00 3.44
C CYS A 168 8.72 6.57 3.89
N VAL A 169 7.87 6.45 4.90
CA VAL A 169 7.37 5.16 5.41
C VAL A 169 5.86 5.27 5.65
N HIS A 170 5.09 4.26 5.21
CA HIS A 170 3.62 4.29 5.23
C HIS A 170 3.03 5.58 4.64
N GLU A 171 3.60 6.05 3.53
CA GLU A 171 3.15 7.27 2.84
C GLU A 171 3.32 8.55 3.66
N PHE A 172 4.11 8.55 4.74
CA PHE A 172 4.44 9.75 5.50
C PHE A 172 5.94 9.98 5.56
N CYS A 173 6.33 11.25 5.47
CA CYS A 173 7.68 11.67 5.78
C CYS A 173 7.88 11.75 7.29
N GLY A 174 8.93 11.11 7.80
CA GLY A 174 9.28 11.19 9.21
C GLY A 174 10.79 11.11 9.44
N PRO A 175 11.28 11.62 10.58
CA PRO A 175 12.63 11.33 11.04
C PRO A 175 12.84 9.81 11.16
N PRO A 176 14.02 9.27 10.80
CA PRO A 176 14.30 7.85 10.97
C PRO A 176 14.23 7.46 12.45
N CYS A 177 13.78 6.24 12.73
CA CYS A 177 13.72 5.66 14.06
C CYS A 177 14.12 4.19 14.04
N ASP A 178 14.63 3.70 15.17
CA ASP A 178 14.80 2.28 15.41
C ASP A 178 13.47 1.72 15.96
N VAL A 179 12.93 0.69 15.31
CA VAL A 179 11.64 0.09 15.73
C VAL A 179 11.73 -0.62 17.09
N HIS A 180 12.95 -0.87 17.56
CA HIS A 180 13.22 -1.48 18.84
C HIS A 180 13.34 -0.50 20.00
N ASP A 181 13.49 0.79 19.70
CA ASP A 181 13.56 1.87 20.67
C ASP A 181 12.17 2.54 20.80
N ALA A 182 11.53 2.28 21.93
CA ALA A 182 10.19 2.80 22.22
C ALA A 182 10.16 4.34 22.39
N ASP A 183 11.30 4.96 22.69
CA ASP A 183 11.44 6.38 22.95
C ASP A 183 12.09 7.14 21.77
N ALA A 184 12.29 6.47 20.63
CA ALA A 184 12.92 7.07 19.45
C ALA A 184 12.11 8.23 18.84
N CYS A 185 10.80 8.26 19.06
CA CYS A 185 9.88 9.22 18.46
C CYS A 185 9.36 10.24 19.48
N ALA A 186 9.15 11.47 18.99
CA ALA A 186 8.59 12.55 19.80
C ALA A 186 7.12 12.27 20.17
N PRO A 187 6.58 12.90 21.24
CA PRO A 187 5.18 12.73 21.62
C PRO A 187 4.21 13.04 20.46
N GLY A 188 3.25 12.14 20.23
CA GLY A 188 2.28 12.24 19.15
C GLY A 188 2.72 11.61 17.82
N THR A 189 3.94 11.07 17.76
CA THR A 189 4.40 10.20 16.66
C THR A 189 4.76 8.82 17.19
N GLU A 190 4.70 7.82 16.31
CA GLU A 190 5.14 6.47 16.59
C GLU A 190 6.08 6.00 15.47
N CYS A 191 7.00 5.09 15.81
CA CYS A 191 7.93 4.54 14.82
C CYS A 191 7.19 3.55 13.93
N ALA A 192 6.82 3.99 12.72
CA ALA A 192 6.21 3.12 11.73
C ALA A 192 7.30 2.35 10.99
N PRO A 193 7.22 1.01 10.94
CA PRO A 193 8.32 0.19 10.49
C PRO A 193 8.46 0.23 8.96
N ASN A 194 9.69 0.12 8.46
CA ASN A 194 9.95 -0.13 7.05
C ASN A 194 9.56 -1.57 6.66
N PRO A 195 9.62 -1.96 5.37
CA PRO A 195 9.27 -3.32 4.95
C PRO A 195 10.07 -4.45 5.64
N TYR A 196 11.28 -4.16 6.11
CA TYR A 196 12.12 -5.12 6.85
C TYR A 196 11.91 -5.07 8.36
N ARG A 197 11.14 -4.08 8.83
CA ARG A 197 10.80 -3.82 10.23
C ARG A 197 12.02 -3.79 11.12
N VAL A 198 13.08 -3.08 10.75
CA VAL A 198 14.26 -2.85 11.63
C VAL A 198 14.40 -1.36 11.90
N LEU A 199 14.39 -0.59 10.82
CA LEU A 199 14.29 0.85 10.86
C LEU A 199 12.88 1.26 10.47
N GLY A 200 12.51 2.48 10.80
CA GLY A 200 11.24 3.07 10.47
C GLY A 200 11.35 4.57 10.27
N ALA A 201 10.18 5.22 10.28
CA ALA A 201 10.10 6.66 10.42
C ALA A 201 9.08 7.03 11.49
N CYS A 202 9.35 8.10 12.24
CA CYS A 202 8.40 8.66 13.17
C CYS A 202 7.27 9.34 12.41
N VAL A 203 6.09 8.71 12.37
CA VAL A 203 4.90 9.21 11.66
C VAL A 203 3.82 9.61 12.66
N PRO A 204 2.91 10.54 12.30
CA PRO A 204 1.76 10.88 13.14
C PRO A 204 0.91 9.65 13.47
N SER A 205 0.66 9.41 14.76
CA SER A 205 -0.24 8.34 15.22
C SER A 205 -1.57 8.90 15.70
N CYS A 206 -2.65 8.18 15.42
CA CYS A 206 -3.97 8.48 15.94
C CYS A 206 -4.36 7.63 17.16
N ARG A 207 -3.44 6.84 17.72
CA ARG A 207 -3.71 5.99 18.89
C ARG A 207 -4.21 6.81 20.09
N ASP A 208 -3.54 7.92 20.36
CA ASP A 208 -3.83 8.80 21.51
C ASP A 208 -4.44 10.15 21.11
N ARG A 209 -4.80 10.30 19.82
CA ARG A 209 -5.34 11.55 19.27
C ARG A 209 -6.48 11.28 18.31
N ALA A 210 -7.59 12.00 18.51
CA ALA A 210 -8.70 11.96 17.57
C ALA A 210 -8.28 12.49 16.19
N CYS A 211 -8.70 11.78 15.15
CA CYS A 211 -8.50 12.22 13.77
C CYS A 211 -9.30 13.50 13.47
N PRO A 212 -8.83 14.33 12.53
CA PRO A 212 -9.60 15.45 11.98
C PRO A 212 -10.97 15.01 11.46
N ALA A 213 -11.93 15.95 11.40
CA ALA A 213 -13.23 15.67 10.81
C ALA A 213 -13.10 15.21 9.35
N GLY A 214 -13.75 14.08 9.02
CA GLY A 214 -13.64 13.42 7.71
C GLY A 214 -12.50 12.40 7.60
N GLU A 215 -11.79 12.15 8.70
CA GLU A 215 -10.76 11.11 8.80
C GLU A 215 -11.07 10.17 9.97
N ARG A 216 -10.63 8.91 9.87
CA ARG A 216 -10.76 7.91 10.92
C ARG A 216 -9.43 7.22 11.21
N CYS A 217 -9.31 6.73 12.43
CA CYS A 217 -8.09 6.09 12.90
C CYS A 217 -8.08 4.63 12.45
N GLU A 218 -7.17 4.27 11.55
CA GLU A 218 -7.09 2.95 10.95
C GLU A 218 -5.71 2.33 11.08
N THR A 219 -5.64 1.00 11.05
CA THR A 219 -4.41 0.23 11.14
C THR A 219 -4.38 -0.77 10.00
N ASP A 220 -3.31 -0.76 9.20
CA ASP A 220 -3.15 -1.65 8.04
C ASP A 220 -2.97 -3.12 8.44
N GLY A 221 -2.48 -3.38 9.65
CA GLY A 221 -2.33 -4.73 10.17
C GLY A 221 -1.77 -4.80 11.58
N PRO A 222 -1.71 -6.00 12.18
CA PRO A 222 -1.15 -6.20 13.50
C PRO A 222 0.30 -5.68 13.58
N GLY A 223 0.57 -4.80 14.55
CA GLY A 223 1.89 -4.21 14.75
C GLY A 223 2.24 -3.09 13.76
N GLU A 224 1.26 -2.54 13.04
CA GLU A 224 1.41 -1.28 12.31
C GLU A 224 0.96 -0.08 13.17
N VAL A 225 1.48 1.10 12.83
CA VAL A 225 1.08 2.35 13.49
C VAL A 225 -0.29 2.78 12.97
N PRO A 226 -1.26 3.06 13.86
CA PRO A 226 -2.55 3.56 13.42
C PRO A 226 -2.43 5.00 12.90
N ILE A 227 -2.95 5.25 11.70
CA ILE A 227 -2.88 6.56 11.03
C ILE A 227 -4.27 7.07 10.69
N CYS A 228 -4.42 8.39 10.61
CA CYS A 228 -5.67 9.01 10.17
C CYS A 228 -5.82 8.86 8.66
N ARG A 229 -6.89 8.18 8.24
CA ARG A 229 -7.23 7.98 6.83
C ARG A 229 -8.52 8.72 6.48
N PRO A 230 -8.56 9.42 5.34
CA PRO A 230 -9.78 10.08 4.89
C PRO A 230 -10.85 9.04 4.60
N PHE A 231 -12.10 9.37 4.91
CA PHE A 231 -13.25 8.57 4.52
C PHE A 231 -14.40 9.43 4.02
N VAL A 232 -15.32 8.79 3.29
CA VAL A 232 -16.54 9.40 2.79
C VAL A 232 -17.76 8.62 3.28
N GLY A 233 -18.86 9.33 3.52
CA GLY A 233 -20.10 8.76 4.03
C GLY A 233 -20.24 8.88 5.55
N PRO A 234 -21.24 8.22 6.14
CA PRO A 234 -21.45 8.23 7.59
C PRO A 234 -20.27 7.59 8.33
N ALA A 235 -19.92 8.14 9.49
CA ALA A 235 -18.90 7.60 10.39
C ALA A 235 -19.44 6.38 11.18
N CYS A 236 -20.04 5.42 10.48
CA CYS A 236 -20.89 4.39 11.07
C CYS A 236 -20.15 3.25 11.78
N LEU A 237 -18.81 3.24 11.70
CA LEU A 237 -17.96 2.36 12.50
C LEU A 237 -17.56 3.00 13.83
N ASP A 238 -17.72 4.32 13.97
CA ASP A 238 -17.20 5.09 15.11
C ASP A 238 -18.34 5.75 15.89
N ALA A 239 -18.61 7.03 15.63
CA ALA A 239 -19.45 7.89 16.47
C ALA A 239 -20.95 7.86 16.12
N GLU A 240 -21.31 7.50 14.88
CA GLU A 240 -22.68 7.58 14.36
C GLU A 240 -23.15 6.22 13.84
N PRO A 241 -23.48 5.26 14.72
CA PRO A 241 -23.89 3.93 14.30
C PRO A 241 -25.13 4.01 13.41
N CYS A 242 -25.22 3.09 12.45
CA CYS A 242 -26.38 2.99 11.58
C CYS A 242 -27.67 2.77 12.39
N ALA A 243 -28.82 3.10 11.78
CA ALA A 243 -30.11 2.88 12.41
C ALA A 243 -30.34 1.39 12.70
N ALA A 244 -31.31 1.08 13.57
CA ALA A 244 -31.66 -0.31 13.86
C ALA A 244 -31.95 -1.08 12.55
N HIS A 245 -31.40 -2.30 12.44
CA HIS A 245 -31.50 -3.18 11.26
C HIS A 245 -30.73 -2.72 10.02
N GLN A 246 -29.80 -1.79 10.18
CA GLN A 246 -28.81 -1.44 9.18
C GLN A 246 -27.41 -1.88 9.64
N ASP A 247 -26.57 -2.25 8.67
CA ASP A 247 -25.16 -2.49 8.89
C ASP A 247 -24.33 -1.39 8.24
N CYS A 248 -23.21 -1.06 8.89
CA CYS A 248 -22.20 -0.20 8.30
C CYS A 248 -21.35 -1.04 7.36
N LEU A 249 -21.47 -0.76 6.06
CA LEU A 249 -20.73 -1.46 5.02
C LEU A 249 -19.63 -0.56 4.49
N ARG A 250 -18.48 -1.15 4.18
CA ARG A 250 -17.47 -0.50 3.35
C ARG A 250 -18.05 -0.42 1.93
N GLY A 251 -18.27 0.79 1.47
CA GLY A 251 -18.73 1.12 0.13
C GLY A 251 -17.65 0.88 -0.92
N PHE A 252 -17.89 1.41 -2.11
CA PHE A 252 -17.01 1.20 -3.26
C PHE A 252 -15.89 2.24 -3.24
N ALA A 253 -14.71 1.82 -2.80
CA ALA A 253 -13.47 2.54 -3.06
C ALA A 253 -12.75 1.89 -4.24
N GLU A 254 -12.27 2.68 -5.20
CA GLU A 254 -11.23 2.17 -6.09
C GLU A 254 -10.06 1.71 -5.23
N SER A 255 -9.52 0.53 -5.52
CA SER A 255 -8.41 -0.05 -4.75
C SER A 255 -7.15 0.82 -4.74
N THR A 256 -7.06 1.78 -5.65
CA THR A 256 -5.96 2.76 -5.76
C THR A 256 -6.16 4.00 -4.91
N LEU A 257 -7.31 4.17 -4.26
CA LEU A 257 -7.61 5.35 -3.47
C LEU A 257 -7.43 5.04 -1.99
N GLU A 258 -6.67 5.92 -1.33
CA GLU A 258 -6.45 5.92 0.12
C GLU A 258 -7.72 6.28 0.92
N THR A 259 -8.75 6.79 0.23
CA THR A 259 -10.02 7.18 0.84
C THR A 259 -10.97 6.00 0.92
N GLU A 260 -11.42 5.68 2.13
CA GLU A 260 -12.43 4.64 2.33
C GLU A 260 -13.85 5.22 2.17
N ALA A 261 -14.78 4.43 1.68
CA ALA A 261 -16.19 4.81 1.61
C ALA A 261 -16.99 3.94 2.57
N PHE A 262 -17.95 4.53 3.28
CA PHE A 262 -18.86 3.83 4.17
C PHE A 262 -20.30 4.17 3.84
N GLU A 263 -21.20 3.23 4.11
CA GLU A 263 -22.64 3.42 3.95
C GLU A 263 -23.44 2.55 4.91
N CYS A 264 -24.56 3.08 5.38
CA CYS A 264 -25.51 2.33 6.19
C CYS A 264 -26.57 1.69 5.28
N ARG A 265 -26.61 0.36 5.21
CA ARG A 265 -27.61 -0.36 4.40
C ARG A 265 -28.46 -1.28 5.25
N ALA A 266 -29.76 -1.28 4.97
CA ALA A 266 -30.70 -2.20 5.58
C ALA A 266 -30.50 -3.62 5.02
N ARG A 267 -30.53 -4.63 5.90
CA ARG A 267 -30.60 -6.02 5.47
C ARG A 267 -31.95 -6.30 4.80
N CYS A 268 -31.93 -7.20 3.83
CA CYS A 268 -33.15 -7.75 3.24
C CYS A 268 -33.04 -9.25 3.04
N ASP A 269 -34.22 -9.88 3.14
CA ASP A 269 -34.43 -11.29 2.84
C ASP A 269 -35.91 -11.48 2.45
N ASP A 270 -36.32 -12.74 2.20
CA ASP A 270 -37.69 -13.09 1.85
C ASP A 270 -38.74 -12.64 2.88
N LYS A 271 -38.33 -12.43 4.14
CA LYS A 271 -39.22 -12.06 5.25
C LYS A 271 -39.16 -10.57 5.57
N THR A 272 -38.09 -9.90 5.16
CA THR A 272 -37.77 -8.51 5.49
C THR A 272 -37.56 -7.74 4.19
N PRO A 273 -38.65 -7.29 3.53
CA PRO A 273 -38.52 -6.57 2.27
C PRO A 273 -37.93 -5.17 2.49
N CYS A 274 -37.28 -4.65 1.45
CA CYS A 274 -36.75 -3.30 1.46
C CYS A 274 -37.87 -2.24 1.53
N ALA A 275 -37.52 -1.05 2.04
CA ALA A 275 -38.40 0.10 2.03
C ALA A 275 -38.81 0.50 0.59
N PRO A 276 -39.96 1.17 0.40
CA PRO A 276 -40.42 1.58 -0.93
C PRO A 276 -39.35 2.35 -1.71
N GLY A 277 -39.13 1.96 -2.98
CA GLY A 277 -38.12 2.57 -3.86
C GLY A 277 -36.74 1.91 -3.80
N LEU A 278 -36.50 1.02 -2.84
CA LEU A 278 -35.27 0.24 -2.75
C LEU A 278 -35.47 -1.18 -3.30
N THR A 279 -34.39 -1.77 -3.80
CA THR A 279 -34.36 -3.15 -4.31
C THR A 279 -33.47 -3.99 -3.41
N CYS A 280 -33.87 -5.22 -3.13
CA CYS A 280 -33.01 -6.18 -2.43
C CYS A 280 -31.99 -6.75 -3.41
N ASP A 281 -30.72 -6.61 -3.10
CA ASP A 281 -29.67 -7.37 -3.79
C ASP A 281 -29.57 -8.76 -3.15
N GLU A 282 -30.17 -9.76 -3.80
CA GLU A 282 -30.18 -11.14 -3.34
C GLU A 282 -28.78 -11.72 -3.07
N THR A 283 -27.75 -11.23 -3.76
CA THR A 283 -26.38 -11.70 -3.60
C THR A 283 -25.76 -11.21 -2.29
N SER A 284 -25.91 -9.92 -1.98
CA SER A 284 -25.33 -9.33 -0.77
C SER A 284 -26.26 -9.39 0.44
N GLY A 285 -27.57 -9.53 0.23
CA GLY A 285 -28.59 -9.47 1.27
C GLY A 285 -28.86 -8.06 1.79
N TYR A 286 -28.56 -7.03 0.99
CA TYR A 286 -28.75 -5.63 1.37
C TYR A 286 -29.62 -4.86 0.38
N CYS A 287 -30.38 -3.91 0.92
CA CYS A 287 -31.17 -2.98 0.13
C CYS A 287 -30.27 -1.93 -0.53
N PHE A 288 -30.57 -1.60 -1.79
CA PHE A 288 -29.92 -0.51 -2.51
C PHE A 288 -30.95 0.28 -3.33
N GLN A 289 -30.62 1.54 -3.63
CA GLN A 289 -31.42 2.36 -4.55
C GLN A 289 -30.92 2.14 -5.99
N PRO A 290 -31.75 1.60 -6.90
CA PRO A 290 -31.34 1.43 -8.29
C PRO A 290 -31.16 2.78 -8.97
N CYS A 291 -30.18 2.87 -9.87
CA CYS A 291 -29.86 4.11 -10.58
C CYS A 291 -29.42 3.84 -12.01
N THR A 292 -29.52 4.87 -12.86
CA THR A 292 -28.99 4.87 -14.22
C THR A 292 -27.92 5.92 -14.43
N ARG A 293 -27.98 7.01 -13.67
CA ARG A 293 -27.08 8.17 -13.71
C ARG A 293 -26.90 8.76 -12.31
N ASP A 294 -25.83 9.52 -12.10
CA ASP A 294 -25.50 10.10 -10.79
C ASP A 294 -26.61 10.99 -10.22
N THR A 295 -27.36 11.69 -11.08
CA THR A 295 -28.48 12.54 -10.65
C THR A 295 -29.66 11.77 -10.07
N ASP A 296 -29.69 10.45 -10.21
CA ASP A 296 -30.71 9.60 -9.58
C ASP A 296 -30.39 9.36 -8.09
N CYS A 297 -29.17 9.69 -7.65
CA CYS A 297 -28.69 9.47 -6.28
C CYS A 297 -28.68 10.77 -5.46
N ALA A 298 -28.82 10.64 -4.14
CA ALA A 298 -28.72 11.79 -3.24
C ALA A 298 -27.26 12.19 -3.05
N ALA A 299 -26.91 13.46 -3.19
CA ALA A 299 -25.53 13.90 -2.97
C ALA A 299 -25.09 13.60 -1.51
N PRO A 300 -23.86 13.08 -1.29
CA PRO A 300 -22.76 12.92 -2.25
C PRO A 300 -22.66 11.52 -2.91
N GLU A 301 -23.70 10.69 -2.83
CA GLU A 301 -23.74 9.38 -3.47
C GLU A 301 -23.73 9.50 -5.00
N ARG A 302 -23.21 8.46 -5.66
CA ARG A 302 -23.11 8.38 -7.12
C ARG A 302 -23.54 7.01 -7.63
N CYS A 303 -23.92 6.97 -8.90
CA CYS A 303 -24.44 5.76 -9.52
C CYS A 303 -23.29 4.88 -10.03
N HIS A 304 -23.12 3.70 -9.44
CA HIS A 304 -22.05 2.77 -9.81
C HIS A 304 -22.53 1.34 -9.92
N VAL A 305 -21.68 0.48 -10.47
CA VAL A 305 -21.99 -0.94 -10.65
C VAL A 305 -21.75 -1.68 -9.34
N LEU A 306 -22.82 -2.25 -8.77
CA LEU A 306 -22.75 -3.06 -7.56
C LEU A 306 -22.15 -4.44 -7.84
N HIS A 307 -22.56 -5.05 -8.95
CA HIS A 307 -22.11 -6.38 -9.39
C HIS A 307 -21.61 -6.33 -10.82
N ARG A 308 -20.30 -6.56 -11.04
CA ARG A 308 -19.69 -6.52 -12.37
C ARG A 308 -20.34 -7.49 -13.37
N ARG A 309 -20.86 -8.62 -12.92
CA ARG A 309 -21.44 -9.66 -13.80
C ARG A 309 -22.88 -9.36 -14.21
N GLU A 310 -23.66 -8.75 -13.32
CA GLU A 310 -25.11 -8.56 -13.54
C GLU A 310 -25.45 -7.17 -14.08
N SER A 311 -24.45 -6.30 -14.26
CA SER A 311 -24.63 -4.90 -14.67
C SER A 311 -25.62 -4.11 -13.79
N ARG A 312 -25.93 -4.62 -12.59
CA ARG A 312 -26.79 -3.95 -11.62
C ARG A 312 -26.08 -2.73 -11.09
N ARG A 313 -26.78 -1.59 -11.13
CA ARG A 313 -26.28 -0.31 -10.65
C ARG A 313 -27.08 0.17 -9.46
N GLY A 314 -26.38 0.76 -8.51
CA GLY A 314 -26.98 1.32 -7.31
C GLY A 314 -26.30 2.62 -6.89
N CYS A 315 -27.04 3.41 -6.13
CA CYS A 315 -26.49 4.55 -5.42
C CYS A 315 -25.64 4.09 -4.23
N GLY A 316 -24.53 4.78 -4.03
CA GLY A 316 -23.72 4.64 -2.84
C GLY A 316 -22.54 5.62 -2.87
N PHE A 317 -21.80 5.65 -1.78
CA PHE A 317 -20.62 6.48 -1.67
C PHE A 317 -19.47 5.88 -2.49
N ILE A 318 -18.83 6.73 -3.29
CA ILE A 318 -17.65 6.36 -4.06
C ILE A 318 -16.51 7.28 -3.62
N ALA A 319 -15.37 6.69 -3.30
CA ALA A 319 -14.16 7.44 -2.99
C ALA A 319 -13.53 8.15 -4.21
N GLU A 320 -14.02 7.86 -5.42
CA GLU A 320 -13.48 8.37 -6.69
C GLU A 320 -13.58 9.89 -6.85
N GLY A 321 -12.44 10.52 -7.10
CA GLY A 321 -12.40 11.87 -7.67
C GLY A 321 -12.82 12.99 -6.72
N LEU A 322 -12.89 12.73 -5.41
CA LEU A 322 -12.73 13.84 -4.48
C LEU A 322 -11.32 14.41 -4.70
N PRO A 323 -11.16 15.73 -4.80
CA PRO A 323 -9.81 16.30 -4.81
C PRO A 323 -9.13 15.73 -3.57
N ALA A 324 -8.03 15.00 -3.77
CA ALA A 324 -7.11 14.70 -2.69
C ALA A 324 -6.96 16.01 -1.94
N PHE A 325 -7.38 16.06 -0.68
CA PHE A 325 -7.24 17.26 0.12
C PHE A 325 -5.72 17.47 0.23
N HIS A 326 -5.15 18.23 -0.69
CA HIS A 326 -3.85 18.84 -0.55
C HIS A 326 -4.02 19.82 0.60
N ARG A 327 -3.80 19.33 1.81
CA ARG A 327 -3.47 20.16 2.96
C ARG A 327 -1.96 20.27 3.03
#